data_AF-A0AAD8ZAI9-F1
#
_entry.id   AF-A0AAD8ZAI9-F1
#
_cell.length_a   1.000
_cell.length_b   1.000
_cell.length_c   1.000
_cell.angle_alpha   90.00
_cell.angle_beta   90.00
_cell.angle_gamma   90.00
#
_symmetry.space_group_name_H-M   'P 1'
#
loop_
_entity.id
_entity.type
_entity.pdbx_description
1 polymer ?
#
loop_
_entity_poly.entity_id
_entity_poly.type
_entity_poly.pdbx_seq_one_letter_code
_entity_poly.pdbx_strand_id
1 'polypeptide(L)'
;MADTLRRLANTSSCSVVQQKLEAWDKDYHVISCDQNLNRCCELLELTSRVQGQLFTILSLTAQEGGHYAGVDTLKSRLLPWLSTCFTMATSSVSPDTSLNLIQDNVEKDRKLQELSLSHESDMFKMEDRLCSTRLELDSVKQKLADAKFELDSTKNKSATILLATEDEILHLKAELQDAYEQMNLYKMKMEDYDRQVRLLRDEVTYLTAEKTILQERLMRSRSPSPVPHCSRGSSPVRAESPARARLTSSVRRTRLLSRFSELYATERLEAQSLLRRYVDDLETVQRILFIAAVESFQAARLAYRQFKLRVRKTLSPTHVGPESLEDSVADYIVRNLDLYDVQTSVNVRSLPRPTQTY
;
A
#
# COMPACT_ATOMS: atom_id res chain seq x y z
N MET A 1 2.50 69.89 14.73
CA MET A 1 1.44 69.89 15.76
C MET A 1 1.49 71.12 16.66
N ALA A 2 2.60 71.39 17.35
CA ALA A 2 2.77 72.65 18.09
C ALA A 2 2.61 73.88 17.18
N ASP A 3 3.06 73.82 15.92
CA ASP A 3 2.95 74.94 14.98
C ASP A 3 1.55 75.12 14.36
N THR A 4 0.70 74.10 14.31
CA THR A 4 -0.71 74.23 13.89
C THR A 4 -1.57 74.80 15.01
N LEU A 5 -1.37 74.33 16.24
CA LEU A 5 -1.95 74.92 17.45
C LEU A 5 -1.48 76.37 17.67
N ARG A 6 -0.19 76.64 17.55
CA ARG A 6 0.39 77.98 17.65
C ARG A 6 -0.13 78.89 16.55
N ARG A 7 -0.28 78.40 15.31
CA ARG A 7 -0.94 79.17 14.24
C ARG A 7 -2.39 79.49 14.58
N LEU A 8 -3.20 78.54 15.03
CA LEU A 8 -4.59 78.81 15.41
C LEU A 8 -4.69 79.80 16.58
N ALA A 9 -3.85 79.66 17.61
CA ALA A 9 -3.80 80.55 18.76
C ALA A 9 -3.32 81.97 18.40
N ASN A 10 -2.40 82.09 17.44
CA ASN A 10 -1.89 83.38 16.96
C ASN A 10 -2.75 83.98 15.85
N THR A 11 -3.66 83.20 15.25
CA THR A 11 -4.60 83.72 14.25
C THR A 11 -5.71 84.44 15.00
N SER A 12 -5.95 85.71 14.67
CA SER A 12 -6.98 86.55 15.27
C SER A 12 -8.42 86.06 15.04
N SER A 13 -8.64 84.86 14.48
CA SER A 13 -9.98 84.33 14.17
C SER A 13 -10.87 84.22 15.41
N CYS A 14 -10.34 83.78 16.55
CA CYS A 14 -11.13 83.73 17.79
C CYS A 14 -11.43 85.12 18.34
N SER A 15 -10.46 86.05 18.29
CA SER A 15 -10.69 87.45 18.70
C SER A 15 -11.66 88.19 17.78
N VAL A 16 -11.66 87.88 16.47
CA VAL A 16 -12.57 88.48 15.49
C VAL A 16 -14.00 87.99 15.69
N VAL A 17 -14.20 86.69 15.97
CA VAL A 17 -15.53 86.15 16.33
C VAL A 17 -16.06 86.85 17.59
N GLN A 18 -15.22 86.95 18.63
CA GLN A 18 -15.58 87.62 19.87
C GLN A 18 -15.93 89.10 19.64
N GLN A 19 -15.09 89.85 18.91
CA GLN A 19 -15.31 91.26 18.61
C GLN A 19 -16.60 91.49 17.79
N LYS A 20 -16.88 90.64 16.80
CA LYS A 20 -18.11 90.74 16.00
C LYS A 20 -19.34 90.37 16.81
N LEU A 21 -19.24 89.40 17.72
CA LEU A 21 -20.33 89.02 18.62
C LEU A 21 -20.66 90.17 19.59
N GLU A 22 -19.65 90.79 20.19
CA GLU A 22 -19.81 91.95 21.08
C GLU A 22 -20.36 93.18 20.34
N ALA A 23 -19.95 93.41 19.09
CA ALA A 23 -20.51 94.46 18.25
C ALA A 23 -21.97 94.15 17.85
N TRP A 24 -22.30 92.89 17.62
CA TRP A 24 -23.67 92.48 17.33
C TRP A 24 -24.59 92.64 18.54
N ASP A 25 -24.16 92.23 19.73
CA ASP A 25 -24.91 92.40 20.98
C ASP A 25 -25.26 93.87 21.25
N LYS A 26 -24.29 94.78 21.08
CA LYS A 26 -24.48 96.24 21.25
C LYS A 26 -25.48 96.83 20.25
N ASP A 27 -25.46 96.35 19.01
CA ASP A 27 -26.29 96.87 17.92
C ASP A 27 -27.62 96.11 17.75
N TYR A 28 -27.82 95.00 18.47
CA TYR A 28 -28.87 94.00 18.19
C TYR A 28 -30.27 94.62 18.13
N HIS A 29 -30.56 95.52 19.07
CA HIS A 29 -31.85 96.20 19.17
C HIS A 29 -31.97 97.42 18.24
N VAL A 30 -30.88 97.84 17.60
CA VAL A 30 -30.81 99.03 16.74
C VAL A 30 -30.96 98.67 15.27
N ILE A 31 -30.54 97.45 14.87
CA ILE A 31 -30.55 97.01 13.46
C ILE A 31 -31.77 96.15 13.10
N SER A 32 -32.06 96.01 11.80
CA SER A 32 -33.23 95.27 11.32
C SER A 32 -33.09 93.75 11.53
N CYS A 33 -34.21 93.03 11.49
CA CYS A 33 -34.21 91.56 11.55
C CYS A 33 -33.32 90.92 10.48
N ASP A 34 -33.38 91.42 9.25
CA ASP A 34 -32.55 90.93 8.14
C ASP A 34 -31.05 91.21 8.37
N GLN A 35 -30.71 92.38 8.92
CA GLN A 35 -29.33 92.71 9.30
C GLN A 35 -28.84 91.85 10.47
N ASN A 36 -29.69 91.55 11.44
CA ASN A 36 -29.41 90.62 12.54
C ASN A 36 -29.17 89.20 12.01
N LEU A 37 -29.98 88.72 11.07
CA LEU A 37 -29.81 87.42 10.43
C LEU A 37 -28.50 87.35 9.64
N ASN A 38 -28.17 88.39 8.86
CA ASN A 38 -26.92 88.45 8.13
C ASN A 38 -25.70 88.45 9.06
N ARG A 39 -25.72 89.21 10.16
CA ARG A 39 -24.65 89.17 11.18
C ARG A 39 -24.54 87.81 11.86
N CYS A 40 -25.67 87.14 12.12
CA CYS A 40 -25.70 85.77 12.65
C CYS A 40 -25.07 84.77 11.67
N CYS A 41 -25.42 84.83 10.38
CA CYS A 41 -24.84 83.98 9.34
C CYS A 41 -23.32 84.19 9.21
N GLU A 42 -22.85 85.45 9.22
CA GLU A 42 -21.41 85.75 9.22
C GLU A 42 -20.69 85.15 10.44
N LEU A 43 -21.31 85.18 11.62
CA LEU A 43 -20.77 84.56 12.83
C LEU A 43 -20.76 83.03 12.73
N LEU A 44 -21.80 82.42 12.15
CA LEU A 44 -21.84 80.98 11.87
C LEU A 44 -20.74 80.56 10.88
N GLU A 45 -20.50 81.33 9.84
CA GLU A 45 -19.40 81.06 8.90
C GLU A 45 -18.03 81.13 9.58
N LEU A 46 -17.78 82.19 10.38
CA LEU A 46 -16.52 82.34 11.09
C LEU A 46 -16.31 81.23 12.14
N THR A 47 -17.36 80.86 12.88
CA THR A 47 -17.30 79.76 13.86
C THR A 47 -17.09 78.41 13.18
N SER A 48 -17.71 78.14 12.03
CA SER A 48 -17.49 76.91 11.26
C SER A 48 -16.02 76.76 10.79
N ARG A 49 -15.37 77.88 10.42
CA ARG A 49 -13.97 77.91 10.01
C ARG A 49 -13.04 77.55 11.19
N VAL A 50 -13.30 78.14 12.37
CA VAL A 50 -12.55 77.84 13.60
C VAL A 50 -12.78 76.39 14.04
N GLN A 51 -14.04 75.92 14.00
CA GLN A 51 -14.38 74.52 14.30
C GLN A 51 -13.64 73.54 13.37
N GLY A 52 -13.60 73.81 12.06
CA GLY A 52 -12.87 72.97 11.10
C GLY A 52 -11.36 72.90 11.38
N GLN A 53 -10.75 74.02 11.80
CA GLN A 53 -9.35 74.04 12.22
C GLN A 53 -9.12 73.24 13.51
N LEU A 54 -10.04 73.33 14.49
CA LEU A 54 -9.99 72.53 15.72
C LEU A 54 -10.19 71.03 15.46
N PHE A 55 -11.09 70.65 14.54
CA PHE A 55 -11.27 69.25 14.13
C PHE A 55 -10.03 68.68 13.44
N THR A 56 -9.34 69.50 12.64
CA THR A 56 -8.07 69.10 12.02
C THR A 56 -7.02 68.81 13.08
N ILE A 57 -6.90 69.67 14.09
CA ILE A 57 -5.99 69.46 15.24
C ILE A 57 -6.38 68.21 16.03
N LEU A 58 -7.68 68.01 16.29
CA LEU A 58 -8.21 66.85 17.01
C LEU A 58 -7.86 65.54 16.27
N SER A 59 -8.05 65.50 14.95
CA SER A 59 -7.74 64.33 14.12
C SER A 59 -6.25 64.00 14.14
N LEU A 60 -5.38 65.01 13.98
CA LEU A 60 -3.93 64.84 14.07
C LEU A 60 -3.50 64.37 15.46
N THR A 61 -4.12 64.91 16.52
CA THR A 61 -3.82 64.51 17.91
C THR A 61 -4.25 63.08 18.21
N ALA A 62 -5.39 62.62 17.67
CA ALA A 62 -5.85 61.24 17.83
C ALA A 62 -4.94 60.24 17.08
N GLN A 63 -4.38 60.63 15.93
CA GLN A 63 -3.49 59.76 15.14
C GLN A 63 -2.11 59.55 15.79
N GLU A 64 -1.62 60.49 16.61
CA GLU A 64 -0.33 60.34 17.31
C GLU A 64 -0.32 59.23 18.37
N GLY A 65 -1.50 58.74 18.78
CA GLY A 65 -1.66 57.73 19.81
C GLY A 65 -1.55 56.26 19.36
N GLY A 66 -1.24 56.00 18.08
CA GLY A 66 -1.21 54.63 17.54
C GLY A 66 -2.61 54.03 17.34
N HIS A 67 -2.70 52.71 17.10
CA HIS A 67 -3.94 52.07 16.63
C HIS A 67 -5.17 52.18 17.56
N TYR A 68 -5.01 52.51 18.85
CA TYR A 68 -6.11 52.51 19.82
C TYR A 68 -6.20 53.71 20.77
N ALA A 69 -5.20 54.61 20.83
CA ALA A 69 -5.27 55.72 21.79
C ALA A 69 -6.11 56.89 21.26
N GLY A 70 -6.79 57.60 22.17
CA GLY A 70 -7.71 58.69 21.84
C GLY A 70 -9.14 58.24 21.47
N VAL A 71 -9.34 56.95 21.17
CA VAL A 71 -10.66 56.37 20.85
C VAL A 71 -11.63 56.53 22.02
N ASP A 72 -11.19 56.30 23.26
CA ASP A 72 -12.04 56.44 24.45
C ASP A 72 -12.45 57.89 24.69
N THR A 73 -11.56 58.86 24.44
CA THR A 73 -11.87 60.29 24.55
C THR A 73 -12.85 60.73 23.47
N LEU A 74 -12.71 60.24 22.23
CA LEU A 74 -13.66 60.51 21.15
C LEU A 74 -15.04 59.90 21.43
N LYS A 75 -15.08 58.65 21.93
CA LYS A 75 -16.33 57.96 22.26
C LYS A 75 -17.05 58.58 23.46
N SER A 76 -16.32 58.97 24.50
CA SER A 76 -16.92 59.47 25.74
C SER A 76 -17.27 60.96 25.71
N ARG A 77 -16.58 61.77 24.88
CA ARG A 77 -16.77 63.24 24.88
C ARG A 77 -17.30 63.79 23.57
N LEU A 78 -16.79 63.36 22.42
CA LEU A 78 -17.18 63.94 21.12
C LEU A 78 -18.53 63.38 20.63
N LEU A 79 -18.71 62.06 20.68
CA LEU A 79 -19.95 61.43 20.19
C LEU A 79 -21.22 61.87 20.96
N PRO A 80 -21.22 61.94 22.31
CA PRO A 80 -22.38 62.43 23.04
C PRO A 80 -22.69 63.90 22.75
N TRP A 81 -21.65 64.73 22.58
CA TRP A 81 -21.81 66.13 22.22
C TRP A 81 -22.45 66.30 20.83
N LEU A 82 -21.94 65.59 19.81
CA LEU A 82 -22.52 65.60 18.47
C LEU A 82 -23.99 65.12 18.48
N SER A 83 -24.27 64.02 19.17
CA SER A 83 -25.64 63.48 19.30
C SER A 83 -26.61 64.49 19.91
N THR A 84 -26.16 65.27 20.89
CA THR A 84 -26.97 66.31 21.54
C THR A 84 -27.22 67.51 20.59
N CYS A 85 -26.23 67.90 19.79
CA CYS A 85 -26.37 69.02 18.84
C CYS A 85 -27.41 68.74 17.73
N PHE A 86 -27.53 67.49 17.27
CA PHE A 86 -28.50 67.13 16.22
C PHE A 86 -29.92 66.86 16.76
N THR A 87 -30.07 66.59 18.05
CA THR A 87 -31.39 66.36 18.68
C THR A 87 -32.09 67.66 19.10
N MET A 88 -31.33 68.72 19.41
CA MET A 88 -31.87 70.03 19.79
C MET A 88 -32.64 70.75 18.67
N ALA A 89 -32.51 70.33 17.40
CA ALA A 89 -33.16 70.95 16.25
C ALA A 89 -34.63 70.51 16.03
N THR A 90 -35.19 69.65 16.88
CA THR A 90 -36.54 69.06 16.66
C THR A 90 -37.47 69.30 17.83
N SER A 91 -37.75 70.57 18.18
CA SER A 91 -38.74 70.92 19.21
C SER A 91 -40.19 71.00 18.69
N SER A 92 -40.53 70.31 17.59
CA SER A 92 -41.93 70.21 17.13
C SER A 92 -42.23 68.90 16.40
N VAL A 93 -42.32 67.78 17.12
CA VAL A 93 -42.88 66.54 16.55
C VAL A 93 -43.96 65.96 17.46
N SER A 94 -45.12 65.70 16.85
CA SER A 94 -46.32 65.12 17.44
C SER A 94 -46.04 63.76 18.13
N PRO A 95 -46.68 63.45 19.27
CA PRO A 95 -46.45 62.22 20.06
C PRO A 95 -46.54 60.92 19.25
N ASP A 96 -47.36 60.87 18.19
CA ASP A 96 -47.56 59.65 17.38
C ASP A 96 -46.35 59.28 16.50
N THR A 97 -45.53 60.24 16.08
CA THR A 97 -44.31 59.96 15.30
C THR A 97 -43.22 59.37 16.18
N SER A 98 -43.15 59.80 17.45
CA SER A 98 -42.17 59.29 18.41
C SER A 98 -42.40 57.81 18.76
N LEU A 99 -43.67 57.41 18.90
CA LEU A 99 -44.06 56.03 19.21
C LEU A 99 -43.74 55.08 18.05
N ASN A 100 -44.03 55.50 16.81
CA ASN A 100 -43.69 54.71 15.61
C ASN A 100 -42.18 54.52 15.46
N LEU A 101 -41.37 55.56 15.71
CA LEU A 101 -39.91 55.45 15.66
C LEU A 101 -39.35 54.54 16.76
N ILE A 102 -39.93 54.58 17.97
CA ILE A 102 -39.55 53.68 19.07
C ILE A 102 -39.88 52.23 18.70
N GLN A 103 -41.08 51.98 18.18
CA GLN A 103 -41.49 50.63 17.76
C GLN A 103 -40.61 50.10 16.62
N ASP A 104 -40.28 50.95 15.65
CA ASP A 104 -39.43 50.58 14.51
C ASP A 104 -37.96 50.33 14.94
N ASN A 105 -37.47 51.05 15.96
CA ASN A 105 -36.16 50.77 16.57
C ASN A 105 -36.16 49.44 17.32
N VAL A 106 -37.17 49.15 18.14
CA VAL A 106 -37.27 47.87 18.87
C VAL A 106 -37.32 46.70 17.89
N GLU A 107 -38.05 46.83 16.78
CA GLU A 107 -38.10 45.79 15.75
C GLU A 107 -36.78 45.63 14.99
N LYS A 108 -36.06 46.73 14.73
CA LYS A 108 -34.71 46.68 14.16
C LYS A 108 -33.71 46.03 15.11
N ASP A 109 -33.76 46.34 16.40
CA ASP A 109 -32.92 45.73 17.43
C ASP A 109 -33.20 44.23 17.55
N ARG A 110 -34.48 43.83 17.49
CA ARG A 110 -34.88 42.42 17.45
C ARG A 110 -34.29 41.69 16.24
N LYS A 111 -34.40 42.28 15.05
CA LYS A 111 -33.82 41.71 13.81
C LYS A 111 -32.29 41.65 13.87
N LEU A 112 -31.64 42.66 14.44
CA LEU A 112 -30.19 42.66 14.62
C LEU A 112 -29.75 41.54 15.57
N GLN A 113 -30.48 41.30 16.66
CA GLN A 113 -30.21 40.18 17.54
C GLN A 113 -30.41 38.82 16.85
N GLU A 114 -31.50 38.64 16.10
CA GLU A 114 -31.73 37.40 15.33
C GLU A 114 -30.66 37.15 14.27
N LEU A 115 -30.24 38.20 13.54
CA LEU A 115 -29.14 38.10 12.59
C LEU A 115 -27.81 37.81 13.28
N SER A 116 -27.55 38.41 14.45
CA SER A 116 -26.35 38.13 15.24
C SER A 116 -26.31 36.68 15.70
N LEU A 117 -27.42 36.16 16.24
CA LEU A 117 -27.52 34.78 16.71
C LEU A 117 -27.41 33.77 15.57
N SER A 118 -28.02 34.05 14.41
CA SER A 118 -27.92 33.18 13.24
C SER A 118 -26.49 33.15 12.68
N HIS A 119 -25.85 34.32 12.56
CA HIS A 119 -24.45 34.42 12.16
C HIS A 119 -23.51 33.69 13.13
N GLU A 120 -23.72 33.83 14.44
CA GLU A 120 -22.95 33.11 15.46
C GLU A 120 -23.13 31.59 15.36
N SER A 121 -24.37 31.11 15.21
CA SER A 121 -24.66 29.70 14.95
C SER A 121 -23.95 29.17 13.70
N ASP A 122 -23.95 29.92 12.61
CA ASP A 122 -23.33 29.49 11.36
C ASP A 122 -21.80 29.51 11.43
N MET A 123 -21.22 30.47 12.16
CA MET A 123 -19.79 30.49 12.48
C MET A 123 -19.39 29.25 13.27
N PHE A 124 -20.15 28.87 14.30
CA PHE A 124 -19.90 27.64 15.06
C PHE A 124 -19.99 26.37 14.19
N LYS A 125 -20.98 26.27 13.29
CA LYS A 125 -21.09 25.13 12.36
C LYS A 125 -19.90 25.04 11.41
N MET A 126 -19.41 26.20 10.95
CA MET A 126 -18.24 26.24 10.07
C MET A 126 -16.98 25.83 10.82
N GLU A 127 -16.79 26.26 12.07
CA GLU A 127 -15.69 25.81 12.93
C GLU A 127 -15.73 24.30 13.19
N ASP A 128 -16.90 23.74 13.49
CA ASP A 128 -17.07 22.29 13.71
C ASP A 128 -16.70 21.49 12.45
N ARG A 129 -17.19 21.92 11.28
CA ARG A 129 -16.81 21.31 9.99
C ARG A 129 -15.31 21.44 9.71
N LEU A 130 -14.69 22.57 10.05
CA LEU A 130 -13.26 22.79 9.88
C LEU A 130 -12.46 21.85 10.80
N CYS A 131 -12.88 21.67 12.04
CA CYS A 131 -12.27 20.71 12.96
C CYS A 131 -12.43 19.26 12.46
N SER A 132 -13.62 18.87 12.03
CA SER A 132 -13.88 17.54 11.47
C SER A 132 -13.01 17.26 10.25
N THR A 133 -12.97 18.19 9.29
CA THR A 133 -12.15 18.03 8.07
C THR A 133 -10.65 18.01 8.35
N ARG A 134 -10.17 18.73 9.36
CA ARG A 134 -8.77 18.62 9.81
C ARG A 134 -8.45 17.24 10.37
N LEU A 135 -9.31 16.68 11.21
CA LEU A 135 -9.14 15.34 11.76
C LEU A 135 -9.17 14.26 10.67
N GLU A 136 -10.08 14.38 9.70
CA GLU A 136 -10.12 13.49 8.54
C GLU A 136 -8.86 13.60 7.69
N LEU A 137 -8.37 14.82 7.43
CA LEU A 137 -7.14 15.04 6.69
C LEU A 137 -5.94 14.39 7.38
N ASP A 138 -5.83 14.53 8.70
CA ASP A 138 -4.75 13.92 9.47
C ASP A 138 -4.86 12.39 9.49
N SER A 139 -6.08 11.84 9.58
CA SER A 139 -6.32 10.40 9.43
C SER A 139 -5.89 9.87 8.05
N VAL A 140 -6.24 10.59 6.97
CA VAL A 140 -5.87 10.21 5.60
C VAL A 140 -4.36 10.32 5.39
N LYS A 141 -3.70 11.36 5.92
CA LYS A 141 -2.24 11.48 5.88
C LYS A 141 -1.54 10.32 6.60
N GLN A 142 -2.05 9.91 7.76
CA GLN A 142 -1.50 8.76 8.48
C GLN A 142 -1.66 7.48 7.66
N LYS A 143 -2.86 7.21 7.13
CA LYS A 143 -3.10 6.04 6.25
C LYS A 143 -2.20 6.04 5.02
N LEU A 144 -1.94 7.21 4.43
CA LEU A 144 -1.02 7.35 3.30
C LEU A 144 0.43 7.02 3.69
N ALA A 145 0.87 7.47 4.87
CA ALA A 145 2.20 7.14 5.39
C ALA A 145 2.35 5.63 5.66
N ASP A 146 1.35 5.01 6.28
CA ASP A 146 1.34 3.57 6.56
C ASP A 146 1.36 2.75 5.26
N ALA A 147 0.54 3.13 4.28
CA ALA A 147 0.51 2.48 2.96
C ALA A 147 1.85 2.60 2.23
N LYS A 148 2.52 3.75 2.34
CA LYS A 148 3.86 3.95 1.77
C LYS A 148 4.91 3.07 2.44
N PHE A 149 4.86 2.94 3.76
CA PHE A 149 5.75 2.06 4.50
C PHE A 149 5.57 0.58 4.10
N GLU A 150 4.32 0.11 3.98
CA GLU A 150 4.04 -1.25 3.50
C GLU A 150 4.48 -1.47 2.05
N LEU A 151 4.32 -0.48 1.18
CA LEU A 151 4.82 -0.54 -0.19
C LEU A 151 6.35 -0.67 -0.24
N ASP A 152 7.07 0.12 0.53
CA ASP A 152 8.54 0.04 0.59
C ASP A 152 9.01 -1.29 1.22
N SER A 153 8.32 -1.77 2.25
CA SER A 153 8.55 -3.08 2.88
C SER A 153 8.35 -4.23 1.88
N THR A 154 7.26 -4.21 1.12
CA THR A 154 6.97 -5.24 0.10
C THR A 154 7.95 -5.17 -1.07
N LYS A 155 8.33 -3.98 -1.52
CA LYS A 155 9.36 -3.77 -2.56
C LYS A 155 10.73 -4.31 -2.13
N ASN A 156 11.12 -4.10 -0.88
CA ASN A 156 12.38 -4.64 -0.37
C ASN A 156 12.35 -6.17 -0.30
N LYS A 157 11.25 -6.75 0.22
CA LYS A 157 11.07 -8.22 0.25
C LYS A 157 11.09 -8.82 -1.14
N SER A 158 10.40 -8.21 -2.11
CA SER A 158 10.37 -8.71 -3.49
C SER A 158 11.73 -8.60 -4.17
N ALA A 159 12.49 -7.52 -3.94
CA ALA A 159 13.85 -7.38 -4.44
C ALA A 159 14.79 -8.47 -3.88
N THR A 160 14.71 -8.77 -2.59
CA THR A 160 15.51 -9.85 -1.98
C THR A 160 15.15 -11.22 -2.57
N ILE A 161 13.85 -11.51 -2.74
CA ILE A 161 13.41 -12.77 -3.34
C ILE A 161 13.89 -12.86 -4.80
N LEU A 162 13.80 -11.78 -5.57
CA LEU A 162 14.23 -11.75 -6.96
C LEU A 162 15.72 -12.11 -7.08
N LEU A 163 16.57 -11.49 -6.27
CA LEU A 163 18.01 -11.79 -6.24
C LEU A 163 18.29 -13.25 -5.87
N ALA A 164 17.62 -13.77 -4.84
CA ALA A 164 17.78 -15.17 -4.44
C ALA A 164 17.34 -16.14 -5.55
N THR A 165 16.27 -15.83 -6.28
CA THR A 165 15.83 -16.65 -7.43
C THR A 165 16.75 -16.53 -8.63
N GLU A 166 17.36 -15.36 -8.85
CA GLU A 166 18.35 -15.16 -9.90
C GLU A 166 19.61 -15.99 -9.63
N ASP A 167 20.10 -15.98 -8.39
CA ASP A 167 21.22 -16.82 -7.95
C ASP A 167 20.91 -18.32 -8.11
N GLU A 168 19.70 -18.77 -7.75
CA GLU A 168 19.27 -20.17 -7.94
C GLU A 168 19.24 -20.54 -9.43
N ILE A 169 18.75 -19.66 -10.30
CA ILE A 169 18.72 -19.88 -11.76
C ILE A 169 20.15 -19.99 -12.31
N LEU A 170 21.06 -19.12 -11.88
CA LEU A 170 22.46 -19.15 -12.30
C LEU A 170 23.12 -20.47 -11.85
N HIS A 171 22.88 -20.89 -10.62
CA HIS A 171 23.37 -22.15 -10.10
C HIS A 171 22.84 -23.35 -10.89
N LEU A 172 21.52 -23.43 -11.12
CA LEU A 172 20.90 -24.50 -11.90
C LEU A 172 21.38 -24.53 -13.35
N LYS A 173 21.66 -23.37 -13.95
CA LYS A 173 22.26 -23.31 -15.30
C LYS A 173 23.67 -23.88 -15.33
N ALA A 174 24.48 -23.63 -14.31
CA ALA A 174 25.81 -24.21 -14.18
C ALA A 174 25.74 -25.73 -14.02
N GLU A 175 24.88 -26.23 -13.12
CA GLU A 175 24.68 -27.68 -12.94
C GLU A 175 24.18 -28.37 -14.23
N LEU A 176 23.30 -27.71 -14.97
CA LEU A 176 22.79 -28.22 -16.25
C LEU A 176 23.92 -28.33 -17.28
N GLN A 177 24.80 -27.34 -17.35
CA GLN A 177 25.95 -27.35 -18.24
C GLN A 177 26.91 -28.49 -17.90
N ASP A 178 27.24 -28.66 -16.61
CA ASP A 178 28.08 -29.76 -16.13
C ASP A 178 27.47 -31.14 -16.47
N ALA A 179 26.15 -31.28 -16.31
CA ALA A 179 25.45 -32.50 -16.66
C ALA A 179 25.49 -32.79 -18.17
N TYR A 180 25.38 -31.76 -19.03
CA TYR A 180 25.54 -31.91 -20.47
C TYR A 180 26.95 -32.36 -20.85
N GLU A 181 27.98 -31.82 -20.19
CA GLU A 181 29.37 -32.21 -20.41
C GLU A 181 29.60 -33.67 -20.00
N GLN A 182 29.07 -34.10 -18.85
CA GLN A 182 29.11 -35.50 -18.43
C GLN A 182 28.40 -36.43 -19.41
N MET A 183 27.20 -36.06 -19.88
CA MET A 183 26.47 -36.83 -20.88
C MET A 183 27.29 -37.00 -22.17
N ASN A 184 27.95 -35.94 -22.64
CA ASN A 184 28.81 -36.00 -23.82
C ASN A 184 30.00 -36.93 -23.62
N LEU A 185 30.63 -36.90 -22.44
CA LEU A 185 31.72 -37.82 -22.09
C LEU A 185 31.24 -39.28 -22.07
N TYR A 186 30.08 -39.57 -21.49
CA TYR A 186 29.51 -40.92 -21.49
C TYR A 186 29.15 -41.37 -22.90
N LYS A 187 28.64 -40.48 -23.74
CA LYS A 187 28.35 -40.77 -25.15
C LYS A 187 29.63 -41.17 -25.90
N MET A 188 30.71 -40.43 -25.75
CA MET A 188 32.00 -40.78 -26.37
C MET A 188 32.51 -42.14 -25.92
N LYS A 189 32.43 -42.45 -24.62
CA LYS A 189 32.80 -43.77 -24.08
C LYS A 189 31.92 -44.88 -24.65
N MET A 190 30.63 -44.65 -24.79
CA MET A 190 29.71 -45.63 -25.40
C MET A 190 30.10 -45.92 -26.85
N GLU A 191 30.44 -44.89 -27.62
CA GLU A 191 30.90 -45.05 -29.01
C GLU A 191 32.22 -45.84 -29.09
N ASP A 192 33.13 -45.67 -28.12
CA ASP A 192 34.34 -46.49 -28.01
C ASP A 192 34.05 -47.95 -27.70
N TYR A 193 33.15 -48.22 -26.74
CA TYR A 193 32.71 -49.59 -26.45
C TYR A 193 32.00 -50.23 -27.66
N ASP A 194 31.17 -49.49 -28.38
CA ASP A 194 30.53 -49.96 -29.62
C ASP A 194 31.55 -50.27 -30.73
N ARG A 195 32.64 -49.49 -30.83
CA ARG A 195 33.78 -49.81 -31.70
C ARG A 195 34.45 -51.11 -31.26
N GLN A 196 34.72 -51.28 -29.97
CA GLN A 196 35.37 -52.49 -29.44
C GLN A 196 34.51 -53.74 -29.63
N VAL A 197 33.20 -53.64 -29.40
CA VAL A 197 32.25 -54.75 -29.62
C VAL A 197 32.23 -55.18 -31.08
N ARG A 198 32.33 -54.24 -32.04
CA ARG A 198 32.44 -54.58 -33.47
C ARG A 198 33.71 -55.35 -33.77
N LEU A 199 34.87 -54.88 -33.31
CA LEU A 199 36.14 -55.58 -33.49
C LEU A 199 36.12 -57.00 -32.92
N LEU A 200 35.60 -57.16 -31.69
CA LEU A 200 35.47 -58.48 -31.07
C LEU A 200 34.50 -59.40 -31.83
N ARG A 201 33.43 -58.87 -32.40
CA ARG A 201 32.53 -59.65 -33.27
C ARG A 201 33.25 -60.12 -34.52
N ASP A 202 34.01 -59.25 -35.17
CA ASP A 202 34.78 -59.61 -36.36
C ASP A 202 35.83 -60.69 -36.04
N GLU A 203 36.56 -60.55 -34.92
CA GLU A 203 37.49 -61.56 -34.40
C GLU A 203 36.80 -62.91 -34.16
N VAL A 204 35.62 -62.90 -33.51
CA VAL A 204 34.84 -64.13 -33.27
C VAL A 204 34.40 -64.76 -34.58
N THR A 205 33.97 -63.98 -35.56
CA THR A 205 33.59 -64.53 -36.88
C THR A 205 34.78 -65.17 -37.58
N TYR A 206 35.95 -64.53 -37.52
CA TYR A 206 37.20 -65.06 -38.06
C TYR A 206 37.59 -66.38 -37.39
N LEU A 207 37.67 -66.40 -36.05
CA LEU A 207 38.03 -67.59 -35.27
C LEU A 207 37.01 -68.73 -35.47
N THR A 208 35.73 -68.40 -35.63
CA THR A 208 34.68 -69.39 -35.92
C THR A 208 34.90 -70.03 -37.29
N ALA A 209 35.25 -69.25 -38.31
CA ALA A 209 35.58 -69.77 -39.64
C ALA A 209 36.86 -70.63 -39.63
N GLU A 210 37.88 -70.23 -38.87
CA GLU A 210 39.09 -71.05 -38.72
C GLU A 210 38.78 -72.37 -37.99
N LYS A 211 37.98 -72.32 -36.93
CA LYS A 211 37.53 -73.50 -36.18
C LYS A 211 36.78 -74.47 -37.08
N THR A 212 35.87 -74.01 -37.94
CA THR A 212 35.13 -74.92 -38.85
C THR A 212 36.06 -75.61 -39.84
N ILE A 213 37.04 -74.90 -40.41
CA ILE A 213 38.06 -75.47 -41.30
C ILE A 213 38.88 -76.54 -40.56
N LEU A 214 39.35 -76.25 -39.35
CA LEU A 214 40.12 -77.20 -38.53
C LEU A 214 39.26 -78.43 -38.15
N GLN A 215 37.99 -78.22 -37.81
CA GLN A 215 37.06 -79.29 -37.49
C GLN A 215 36.76 -80.18 -38.70
N GLU A 216 36.65 -79.61 -39.90
CA GLU A 216 36.49 -80.38 -41.16
C GLU A 216 37.74 -81.24 -41.44
N ARG A 217 38.94 -80.69 -41.21
CA ARG A 217 40.21 -81.45 -41.31
C ARG A 217 40.28 -82.60 -40.30
N LEU A 218 39.79 -82.38 -39.09
CA LEU A 218 39.73 -83.41 -38.05
C LEU A 218 38.70 -84.51 -38.41
N MET A 219 37.55 -84.15 -38.97
CA MET A 219 36.53 -85.11 -39.42
C MET A 219 36.97 -85.95 -40.62
N ARG A 220 37.83 -85.41 -41.50
CA ARG A 220 38.44 -86.19 -42.60
C ARG A 220 39.53 -87.17 -42.16
N SER A 221 40.00 -87.12 -40.91
CA SER A 221 41.17 -87.88 -40.44
C SER A 221 40.92 -88.97 -39.40
N ARG A 222 39.67 -89.40 -39.13
CA ARG A 222 39.42 -90.53 -38.20
C ARG A 222 38.31 -91.52 -38.61
N SER A 223 38.65 -92.81 -38.57
CA SER A 223 37.77 -94.00 -38.54
C SER A 223 37.04 -94.15 -37.18
N PRO A 224 35.98 -95.01 -37.06
CA PRO A 224 34.95 -94.86 -36.03
C PRO A 224 35.12 -95.70 -34.74
N SER A 225 34.57 -95.13 -33.64
CA SER A 225 34.16 -95.70 -32.32
C SER A 225 35.13 -95.61 -31.13
N PRO A 226 34.64 -95.66 -29.85
CA PRO A 226 33.31 -95.31 -29.29
C PRO A 226 33.37 -94.27 -28.14
N VAL A 227 32.18 -93.76 -27.76
CA VAL A 227 31.84 -92.81 -26.67
C VAL A 227 32.42 -93.23 -25.29
N PRO A 228 32.69 -92.30 -24.32
CA PRO A 228 31.63 -91.93 -23.36
C PRO A 228 31.72 -90.54 -22.66
N HIS A 229 30.53 -90.09 -22.21
CA HIS A 229 30.19 -89.38 -20.95
C HIS A 229 30.51 -87.89 -20.65
N CYS A 230 29.47 -87.31 -20.02
CA CYS A 230 29.45 -86.28 -18.96
C CYS A 230 29.33 -84.78 -19.30
N SER A 231 28.08 -84.31 -19.18
CA SER A 231 27.63 -83.39 -18.12
C SER A 231 27.87 -81.88 -18.21
N ARG A 232 26.79 -81.16 -17.81
CA ARG A 232 26.70 -79.77 -17.32
C ARG A 232 26.91 -78.73 -18.42
N GLY A 233 25.86 -78.06 -18.89
CA GLY A 233 24.98 -77.22 -18.09
C GLY A 233 25.36 -75.78 -18.38
N SER A 234 24.55 -75.08 -19.17
CA SER A 234 24.67 -73.63 -19.29
C SER A 234 23.27 -73.07 -19.51
N SER A 235 22.77 -72.42 -18.46
CA SER A 235 21.51 -71.69 -18.46
C SER A 235 21.51 -70.61 -19.55
N PRO A 236 20.34 -70.20 -20.07
CA PRO A 236 20.29 -69.06 -20.97
C PRO A 236 20.70 -67.81 -20.20
N VAL A 237 21.67 -67.08 -20.75
CA VAL A 237 22.01 -65.72 -20.33
C VAL A 237 20.73 -64.91 -20.34
N ARG A 238 20.31 -64.53 -19.13
CA ARG A 238 19.16 -63.70 -18.83
C ARG A 238 19.34 -62.39 -19.58
N ALA A 239 18.53 -62.15 -20.60
CA ALA A 239 18.42 -60.83 -21.19
C ALA A 239 18.18 -59.83 -20.05
N GLU A 240 19.07 -58.85 -19.91
CA GLU A 240 18.95 -57.75 -18.96
C GLU A 240 17.64 -57.04 -19.25
N SER A 241 16.63 -57.41 -18.46
CA SER A 241 15.32 -56.77 -18.49
C SER A 241 15.51 -55.33 -18.01
N PRO A 242 14.77 -54.35 -18.55
CA PRO A 242 14.84 -52.98 -18.07
C PRO A 242 14.72 -52.97 -16.54
N ALA A 243 15.61 -52.25 -15.85
CA ALA A 243 15.63 -52.16 -14.39
C ALA A 243 14.20 -52.04 -13.85
N ARG A 244 13.85 -52.90 -12.89
CA ARG A 244 12.47 -53.07 -12.37
C ARG A 244 11.82 -51.74 -11.97
N ALA A 245 12.60 -50.75 -11.52
CA ALA A 245 12.19 -49.35 -11.33
C ALA A 245 11.53 -48.70 -12.56
N ARG A 246 12.04 -48.91 -13.77
CA ARG A 246 11.51 -48.26 -14.98
C ARG A 246 10.12 -48.76 -15.35
N LEU A 247 9.92 -50.08 -15.31
CA LEU A 247 8.61 -50.70 -15.60
C LEU A 247 7.57 -50.37 -14.52
N THR A 248 7.99 -50.34 -13.25
CA THR A 248 7.12 -49.93 -12.13
C THR A 248 6.80 -48.44 -12.14
N SER A 249 7.67 -47.58 -12.66
CA SER A 249 7.43 -46.13 -12.77
C SER A 249 6.25 -45.78 -13.67
N SER A 250 6.11 -46.45 -14.81
CA SER A 250 5.03 -46.24 -15.78
C SER A 250 3.68 -46.70 -15.20
N VAL A 251 3.64 -47.90 -14.63
CA VAL A 251 2.44 -48.45 -13.97
C VAL A 251 2.01 -47.56 -12.78
N ARG A 252 2.96 -47.07 -11.99
CA ARG A 252 2.69 -46.15 -10.88
C ARG A 252 2.12 -44.83 -11.38
N ARG A 253 2.66 -44.26 -12.46
CA ARG A 253 2.15 -43.03 -13.07
C ARG A 253 0.70 -43.21 -13.52
N THR A 254 0.39 -44.30 -14.21
CA THR A 254 -0.99 -44.60 -14.66
C THR A 254 -1.94 -44.75 -13.48
N ARG A 255 -1.54 -45.46 -12.40
CA ARG A 255 -2.34 -45.61 -11.19
C ARG A 255 -2.60 -44.29 -10.48
N LEU A 256 -1.59 -43.43 -10.38
CA LEU A 256 -1.72 -42.09 -9.79
C LEU A 256 -2.67 -41.20 -10.58
N LEU A 257 -2.57 -41.21 -11.92
CA LEU A 257 -3.47 -40.46 -12.78
C LEU A 257 -4.92 -40.96 -12.66
N SER A 258 -5.12 -42.28 -12.61
CA SER A 258 -6.44 -42.89 -12.39
C SER A 258 -7.03 -42.48 -11.04
N ARG A 259 -6.26 -42.57 -9.95
CA ARG A 259 -6.70 -42.12 -8.62
C ARG A 259 -7.00 -40.63 -8.57
N PHE A 260 -6.16 -39.79 -9.16
CA PHE A 260 -6.42 -38.36 -9.22
C PHE A 260 -7.70 -38.05 -10.00
N SER A 261 -7.93 -38.74 -11.12
CA SER A 261 -9.16 -38.59 -11.90
C SER A 261 -10.41 -38.97 -11.09
N GLU A 262 -10.31 -40.03 -10.28
CA GLU A 262 -11.39 -40.47 -9.39
C GLU A 262 -11.68 -39.41 -8.30
N LEU A 263 -10.63 -38.93 -7.62
CA LEU A 263 -10.73 -37.85 -6.62
C LEU A 263 -11.33 -36.56 -7.21
N TYR A 264 -10.92 -36.20 -8.42
CA TYR A 264 -11.40 -35.00 -9.09
C TYR A 264 -12.87 -35.11 -9.52
N ALA A 265 -13.31 -36.32 -9.90
CA ALA A 265 -14.66 -36.57 -10.37
C ALA A 265 -15.67 -36.75 -9.22
N THR A 266 -15.23 -37.30 -8.07
CA THR A 266 -16.11 -37.68 -6.95
C THR A 266 -15.87 -36.82 -5.72
N GLU A 267 -14.75 -37.03 -5.03
CA GLU A 267 -14.44 -36.36 -3.75
C GLU A 267 -14.41 -34.83 -3.84
N ARG A 268 -13.95 -34.27 -4.97
CA ARG A 268 -13.99 -32.81 -5.20
C ARG A 268 -15.42 -32.26 -5.17
N LEU A 269 -16.37 -32.97 -5.79
CA LEU A 269 -17.77 -32.53 -5.82
C LEU A 269 -18.42 -32.65 -4.43
N GLU A 270 -18.10 -33.72 -3.69
CA GLU A 270 -18.55 -33.89 -2.31
C GLU A 270 -18.01 -32.76 -1.41
N ALA A 271 -16.71 -32.47 -1.48
CA ALA A 271 -16.10 -31.37 -0.74
C ALA A 271 -16.69 -30.00 -1.13
N GLN A 272 -16.95 -29.77 -2.42
CA GLN A 272 -17.64 -28.57 -2.90
C GLN A 272 -19.06 -28.46 -2.33
N SER A 273 -19.80 -29.57 -2.27
CA SER A 273 -21.16 -29.60 -1.70
C SER A 273 -21.17 -29.34 -0.20
N LEU A 274 -20.13 -29.79 0.52
CA LEU A 274 -19.99 -29.58 1.95
C LEU A 274 -19.64 -28.11 2.25
N LEU A 275 -18.67 -27.54 1.54
CA LEU A 275 -18.24 -26.15 1.72
C LEU A 275 -19.35 -25.15 1.35
N ARG A 276 -20.18 -25.48 0.35
CA ARG A 276 -21.35 -24.67 -0.02
C ARG A 276 -22.41 -24.53 1.08
N ARG A 277 -22.35 -25.34 2.14
CA ARG A 277 -23.23 -25.16 3.32
C ARG A 277 -22.79 -23.99 4.21
N TYR A 278 -21.56 -23.52 4.03
CA TYR A 278 -20.94 -22.47 4.86
C TYR A 278 -20.51 -21.24 4.03
N VAL A 279 -20.33 -21.39 2.72
CA VAL A 279 -19.92 -20.33 1.80
C VAL A 279 -20.81 -20.36 0.56
N ASP A 280 -21.60 -19.30 0.35
CA ASP A 280 -22.57 -19.21 -0.74
C ASP A 280 -21.91 -19.00 -2.12
N ASP A 281 -20.77 -18.29 -2.14
CA ASP A 281 -20.04 -18.03 -3.38
C ASP A 281 -19.28 -19.27 -3.88
N LEU A 282 -19.69 -19.75 -5.06
CA LEU A 282 -19.08 -20.90 -5.71
C LEU A 282 -17.61 -20.65 -6.07
N GLU A 283 -17.27 -19.44 -6.49
CA GLU A 283 -15.91 -19.12 -6.95
C GLU A 283 -14.93 -19.22 -5.77
N THR A 284 -15.31 -18.67 -4.62
CA THR A 284 -14.56 -18.80 -3.36
C THR A 284 -14.41 -20.27 -2.95
N VAL A 285 -15.47 -21.09 -3.03
CA VAL A 285 -15.39 -22.52 -2.71
C VAL A 285 -14.42 -23.26 -3.64
N GLN A 286 -14.48 -23.00 -4.95
CA GLN A 286 -13.57 -23.61 -5.92
C GLN A 286 -12.12 -23.18 -5.69
N ARG A 287 -11.90 -21.91 -5.31
CA ARG A 287 -10.58 -21.37 -4.99
C ARG A 287 -10.00 -22.03 -3.73
N ILE A 288 -10.79 -22.24 -2.68
CA ILE A 288 -10.38 -22.96 -1.48
C ILE A 288 -9.94 -24.40 -1.83
N LEU A 289 -10.76 -25.13 -2.61
CA LEU A 289 -10.45 -26.50 -3.01
C LEU A 289 -9.17 -26.58 -3.86
N PHE A 290 -8.99 -25.63 -4.78
CA PHE A 290 -7.79 -25.55 -5.61
C PHE A 290 -6.53 -25.32 -4.75
N ILE A 291 -6.58 -24.34 -3.84
CA ILE A 291 -5.47 -24.03 -2.93
C ILE A 291 -5.13 -25.27 -2.08
N ALA A 292 -6.13 -25.90 -1.46
CA ALA A 292 -5.93 -27.08 -0.64
C ALA A 292 -5.28 -28.24 -1.42
N ALA A 293 -5.72 -28.47 -2.67
CA ALA A 293 -5.12 -29.49 -3.53
C ALA A 293 -3.65 -29.14 -3.88
N VAL A 294 -3.39 -27.90 -4.31
CA VAL A 294 -2.03 -27.45 -4.65
C VAL A 294 -1.09 -27.55 -3.46
N GLU A 295 -1.50 -27.08 -2.27
CA GLU A 295 -0.70 -27.16 -1.05
C GLU A 295 -0.41 -28.60 -0.64
N SER A 296 -1.39 -29.49 -0.77
CA SER A 296 -1.23 -30.92 -0.49
C SER A 296 -0.19 -31.57 -1.42
N PHE A 297 -0.23 -31.27 -2.71
CA PHE A 297 0.77 -31.76 -3.68
C PHE A 297 2.16 -31.17 -3.42
N GLN A 298 2.24 -29.89 -3.06
CA GLN A 298 3.52 -29.27 -2.70
C GLN A 298 4.13 -29.92 -1.46
N ALA A 299 3.33 -30.15 -0.41
CA ALA A 299 3.76 -30.84 0.80
C ALA A 299 4.24 -32.27 0.50
N ALA A 300 3.47 -33.05 -0.26
CA ALA A 300 3.85 -34.39 -0.68
C ALA A 300 5.15 -34.40 -1.50
N ARG A 301 5.33 -33.43 -2.40
CA ARG A 301 6.56 -33.32 -3.22
C ARG A 301 7.79 -33.01 -2.36
N LEU A 302 7.65 -32.16 -1.35
CA LEU A 302 8.73 -31.85 -0.41
C LEU A 302 9.09 -33.06 0.46
N ALA A 303 8.09 -33.75 1.02
CA ALA A 303 8.30 -34.96 1.80
C ALA A 303 9.02 -36.05 0.99
N TYR A 304 8.60 -36.26 -0.26
CA TYR A 304 9.26 -37.20 -1.16
C TYR A 304 10.73 -36.82 -1.44
N ARG A 305 11.04 -35.54 -1.66
CA ARG A 305 12.42 -35.07 -1.85
C ARG A 305 13.28 -35.37 -0.62
N GLN A 306 12.78 -35.08 0.58
CA GLN A 306 13.47 -35.36 1.83
C GLN A 306 13.69 -36.87 2.04
N PHE A 307 12.69 -37.69 1.74
CA PHE A 307 12.83 -39.14 1.80
C PHE A 307 13.88 -39.65 0.81
N LYS A 308 13.82 -39.22 -0.45
CA LYS A 308 14.81 -39.59 -1.47
C LYS A 308 16.23 -39.22 -1.04
N LEU A 309 16.41 -38.03 -0.46
CA LEU A 309 17.67 -37.57 0.12
C LEU A 309 18.17 -38.50 1.25
N ARG A 310 17.29 -38.88 2.19
CA ARG A 310 17.64 -39.81 3.29
C ARG A 310 18.04 -41.19 2.78
N VAL A 311 17.27 -41.74 1.84
CA VAL A 311 17.57 -43.04 1.22
C VAL A 311 18.92 -42.99 0.52
N ARG A 312 19.20 -41.95 -0.27
CA ARG A 312 20.50 -41.78 -0.94
C ARG A 312 21.66 -41.72 0.05
N LYS A 313 21.54 -40.96 1.14
CA LYS A 313 22.59 -40.88 2.17
C LYS A 313 22.84 -42.24 2.84
N THR A 314 21.79 -43.03 3.04
CA THR A 314 21.87 -44.35 3.70
C THR A 314 22.45 -45.41 2.77
N LEU A 315 22.11 -45.36 1.48
CA LEU A 315 22.59 -46.33 0.48
C LEU A 315 23.99 -46.00 -0.05
N SER A 316 24.38 -44.73 -0.11
CA SER A 316 25.69 -44.27 -0.59
C SER A 316 26.90 -45.04 -0.02
N PRO A 317 27.02 -45.29 1.31
CA PRO A 317 28.17 -46.00 1.86
C PRO A 317 28.17 -47.52 1.59
N THR A 318 27.02 -48.10 1.25
CA THR A 318 26.86 -49.56 1.02
C THR A 318 26.72 -49.90 -0.47
N HIS A 319 26.73 -48.89 -1.33
CA HIS A 319 26.53 -49.06 -2.76
C HIS A 319 27.77 -49.63 -3.44
N VAL A 320 27.77 -50.93 -3.66
CA VAL A 320 28.78 -51.67 -4.42
C VAL A 320 28.05 -52.49 -5.47
N GLY A 321 27.64 -51.84 -6.57
CA GLY A 321 26.87 -52.48 -7.62
C GLY A 321 27.13 -51.87 -8.99
N PRO A 322 26.86 -52.60 -10.08
CA PRO A 322 27.01 -52.11 -11.45
C PRO A 322 25.94 -51.07 -11.83
N GLU A 323 24.85 -50.97 -11.06
CA GLU A 323 23.79 -49.98 -11.27
C GLU A 323 24.15 -48.61 -10.69
N SER A 324 23.57 -47.55 -11.27
CA SER A 324 23.72 -46.19 -10.74
C SER A 324 23.15 -46.10 -9.32
N LEU A 325 23.79 -45.29 -8.46
CA LEU A 325 23.29 -45.00 -7.12
C LEU A 325 21.86 -44.45 -7.16
N GLU A 326 21.53 -43.62 -8.17
CA GLU A 326 20.18 -43.07 -8.34
C GLU A 326 19.15 -44.13 -8.72
N ASP A 327 19.54 -45.14 -9.51
CA ASP A 327 18.67 -46.26 -9.87
C ASP A 327 18.44 -47.17 -8.66
N SER A 328 19.49 -47.45 -7.86
CA SER A 328 19.37 -48.21 -6.61
C SER A 328 18.53 -47.50 -5.55
N VAL A 329 18.64 -46.17 -5.46
CA VAL A 329 17.77 -45.34 -4.60
C VAL A 329 16.31 -45.42 -5.07
N ALA A 330 16.06 -45.32 -6.37
CA ALA A 330 14.71 -45.45 -6.92
C ALA A 330 14.12 -46.85 -6.67
N ASP A 331 14.90 -47.90 -6.86
CA ASP A 331 14.51 -49.29 -6.63
C ASP A 331 14.21 -49.55 -5.14
N TYR A 332 15.01 -48.99 -4.23
CA TYR A 332 14.78 -49.06 -2.80
C TYR A 332 13.48 -48.37 -2.38
N ILE A 333 13.23 -47.16 -2.90
CA ILE A 333 11.99 -46.40 -2.63
C ILE A 333 10.76 -47.18 -3.12
N VAL A 334 10.86 -47.82 -4.29
CA VAL A 334 9.76 -48.62 -4.86
C VAL A 334 9.51 -49.91 -4.07
N ARG A 335 10.54 -50.50 -3.48
CA ARG A 335 10.43 -51.72 -2.65
C ARG A 335 9.88 -51.45 -1.24
N ASN A 336 10.05 -50.24 -0.71
CA ASN A 336 9.68 -49.87 0.66
C ASN A 336 8.64 -48.74 0.66
N LEU A 337 7.60 -48.88 -0.17
CA LEU A 337 6.51 -47.88 -0.29
C LEU A 337 5.62 -47.81 0.96
N ASP A 338 5.62 -48.86 1.76
CA ASP A 338 4.92 -49.05 3.04
C ASP A 338 5.50 -48.23 4.19
N LEU A 339 6.78 -47.85 4.12
CA LEU A 339 7.42 -46.95 5.09
C LEU A 339 7.04 -45.47 4.88
N TYR A 340 6.26 -45.16 3.84
CA TYR A 340 5.81 -43.80 3.54
C TYR A 340 4.57 -43.46 4.37
N ASP A 341 4.77 -43.05 5.62
CA ASP A 341 3.70 -42.49 6.44
C ASP A 341 3.46 -41.01 6.08
N VAL A 342 2.30 -40.76 5.48
CA VAL A 342 1.82 -39.42 5.12
C VAL A 342 1.52 -38.60 6.39
N GLN A 343 1.13 -39.23 7.49
CA GLN A 343 0.74 -38.52 8.72
C GLN A 343 1.93 -37.88 9.45
N THR A 344 3.05 -38.58 9.59
CA THR A 344 4.30 -38.00 10.12
C THR A 344 4.88 -36.89 9.25
N SER A 345 4.59 -36.90 7.94
CA SER A 345 5.07 -35.90 6.98
C SER A 345 4.27 -34.58 7.02
N VAL A 346 2.99 -34.64 7.44
CA VAL A 346 2.10 -33.46 7.57
C VAL A 346 2.25 -32.77 8.94
N ASN A 347 2.60 -33.52 9.98
CA ASN A 347 2.77 -33.00 11.35
C ASN A 347 3.96 -32.05 11.57
N VAL A 348 4.83 -31.84 10.56
CA VAL A 348 5.93 -30.86 10.66
C VAL A 348 5.43 -29.41 10.47
N ARG A 349 4.21 -29.20 9.96
CA ARG A 349 3.61 -27.86 9.78
C ARG A 349 2.64 -27.44 10.88
N SER A 350 2.31 -28.33 11.81
CA SER A 350 1.41 -28.07 12.95
C SER A 350 2.17 -27.90 14.28
N LEU A 351 3.37 -27.29 14.25
CA LEU A 351 4.00 -26.82 15.49
C LEU A 351 3.26 -25.57 16.00
N PRO A 352 2.95 -25.49 17.31
CA PRO A 352 2.20 -24.37 17.87
C PRO A 352 3.03 -23.08 17.76
N ARG A 353 2.35 -21.98 17.41
CA ARG A 353 2.94 -20.62 17.47
C ARG A 353 3.51 -20.39 18.88
N PRO A 354 4.67 -19.74 19.01
CA PRO A 354 5.21 -19.41 20.33
C PRO A 354 4.21 -18.48 21.02
N THR A 355 3.71 -18.90 22.17
CA THR A 355 3.01 -18.02 23.11
C THR A 355 3.94 -16.88 23.49
N GLN A 356 3.56 -15.66 23.14
CA GLN A 356 4.12 -14.45 23.74
C GLN A 356 3.78 -14.49 25.23
N THR A 357 4.80 -14.67 26.06
CA THR A 357 4.74 -14.38 27.49
C THR A 357 4.76 -12.86 27.67
N TYR A 358 3.72 -12.33 28.30
CA TYR A 358 3.71 -11.00 28.93
C TYR A 358 4.64 -10.96 30.13
#